data_AF-A0A6T5WUI0-F1
#
_entry.id   AF-A0A6T5WUI0-F1
#
_cell.length_a   1.000
_cell.length_b   1.000
_cell.length_c   1.000
_cell.angle_alpha   90.00
_cell.angle_beta   90.00
_cell.angle_gamma   90.00
#
_symmetry.space_group_name_H-M   'P 1'
#
loop_
_entity.id
_entity.type
_entity.pdbx_description
1 polymer ?
#
loop_
_entity_poly.entity_id
_entity_poly.type
_entity_poly.pdbx_seq_one_letter_code
_entity_poly.pdbx_strand_id
1 'polypeptide(L)'
;MAPPMPPPAAANNTSNSSEEVFEEIHVFSSIVLADALFQRLAFEISGGAGNLSVSGSGSGGSGSDKDVSHHLAQGAPLNLGATPSDATLAAIAYAFPDATEKGIDIAQKGQVAALVAQQSKRRVYQVASSGRAGSFGGAAATATTPAGAGSAANAHPGAHTCLPRELCTCYKFTWDVAFRNEAAMCKHQLAVRAAEAMRTVRNVTTIQDEDMAAILGAL
;
A
#
# COMPACT_ATOMS: atom_id res chain seq x y z
N MET A 1 54.66 -43.88 11.00
CA MET A 1 54.17 -42.73 11.81
C MET A 1 54.52 -41.46 11.04
N ALA A 2 53.54 -40.84 10.40
CA ALA A 2 53.71 -39.59 9.66
C ALA A 2 53.31 -38.40 10.55
N PRO A 3 53.95 -37.22 10.43
CA PRO A 3 53.60 -36.04 11.23
C PRO A 3 52.28 -35.41 10.77
N PRO A 4 51.56 -34.70 11.67
CA PRO A 4 50.29 -34.06 11.34
C PRO A 4 50.48 -32.83 10.44
N MET A 5 49.59 -32.69 9.45
CA MET A 5 49.53 -31.53 8.54
C MET A 5 49.06 -30.25 9.27
N PRO A 6 49.54 -29.05 8.86
CA PRO A 6 49.05 -27.79 9.39
C PRO A 6 47.65 -27.42 8.85
N PRO A 7 46.86 -26.62 9.59
CA PRO A 7 45.53 -26.17 9.15
C PRO A 7 45.61 -25.16 7.99
N PRO A 8 44.57 -25.07 7.13
CA PRO A 8 44.55 -24.12 6.03
C PRO A 8 44.45 -22.68 6.53
N ALA A 9 45.21 -21.79 5.90
CA ALA A 9 45.22 -20.36 6.17
C ALA A 9 43.84 -19.74 5.91
N ALA A 10 43.37 -18.92 6.85
CA ALA A 10 42.18 -18.10 6.69
C ALA A 10 42.40 -17.09 5.55
N ALA A 11 41.70 -17.30 4.44
CA ALA A 11 41.58 -16.30 3.38
C ALA A 11 40.69 -15.16 3.90
N ASN A 12 41.33 -14.04 4.22
CA ASN A 12 40.67 -12.81 4.62
C ASN A 12 40.10 -12.12 3.36
N ASN A 13 38.88 -12.44 2.95
CA ASN A 13 38.16 -11.72 1.90
C ASN A 13 37.44 -10.52 2.51
N THR A 14 38.18 -9.42 2.63
CA THR A 14 37.63 -8.08 2.88
C THR A 14 37.32 -7.42 1.54
N SER A 15 36.20 -7.81 0.95
CA SER A 15 35.65 -7.13 -0.22
C SER A 15 34.16 -7.41 -0.35
N ASN A 16 33.35 -6.82 0.52
CA ASN A 16 32.05 -6.29 0.12
C ASN A 16 31.49 -5.35 1.20
N SER A 17 31.59 -4.04 0.97
CA SER A 17 30.89 -3.02 1.76
C SER A 17 30.28 -1.92 0.88
N SER A 18 30.64 -1.86 -0.39
CA SER A 18 30.04 -0.93 -1.35
C SER A 18 28.75 -1.48 -1.93
N GLU A 19 28.65 -2.75 -2.29
CA GLU A 19 27.44 -3.31 -2.93
C GLU A 19 26.22 -3.29 -2.01
N GLU A 20 26.39 -3.62 -0.72
CA GLU A 20 25.29 -3.56 0.26
C GLU A 20 24.76 -2.14 0.45
N VAL A 21 25.63 -1.13 0.42
CA VAL A 21 25.24 0.30 0.55
C VAL A 21 24.53 0.80 -0.71
N PHE A 22 24.91 0.31 -1.90
CA PHE A 22 24.22 0.68 -3.14
C PHE A 22 22.82 0.05 -3.25
N GLU A 23 22.64 -1.19 -2.79
CA GLU A 23 21.32 -1.84 -2.74
C GLU A 23 20.36 -1.12 -1.78
N GLU A 24 20.83 -0.72 -0.60
CA GLU A 24 20.03 0.00 0.39
C GLU A 24 19.55 1.36 -0.15
N ILE A 25 20.43 2.10 -0.84
CA ILE A 25 20.10 3.39 -1.47
C ILE A 25 19.03 3.24 -2.57
N HIS A 26 19.06 2.15 -3.34
CA HIS A 26 18.07 1.90 -4.40
C HIS A 26 16.65 1.65 -3.84
N VAL A 27 16.53 0.95 -2.72
CA VAL A 27 15.22 0.67 -2.07
C VAL A 27 14.65 1.94 -1.44
N PHE A 28 15.48 2.69 -0.69
CA PHE A 28 15.06 3.97 -0.10
C PHE A 28 14.62 4.96 -1.19
N SER A 29 15.37 5.05 -2.29
CA SER A 29 14.99 5.89 -3.44
C SER A 29 13.67 5.46 -4.06
N SER A 30 13.41 4.15 -4.16
CA SER A 30 12.19 3.62 -4.76
C SER A 30 10.94 3.85 -3.89
N ILE A 31 11.09 3.79 -2.56
CA ILE A 31 10.00 4.10 -1.62
C ILE A 31 9.65 5.58 -1.65
N VAL A 32 10.64 6.47 -1.67
CA VAL A 32 10.42 7.93 -1.78
C VAL A 32 9.81 8.27 -3.14
N LEU A 33 10.28 7.64 -4.21
CA LEU A 33 9.70 7.79 -5.54
C LEU A 33 8.23 7.34 -5.58
N ALA A 34 7.91 6.21 -4.96
CA ALA A 34 6.52 5.74 -4.85
C ALA A 34 5.63 6.81 -4.18
N ASP A 35 6.07 7.38 -3.06
CA ASP A 35 5.31 8.40 -2.36
C ASP A 35 5.04 9.62 -3.23
N ALA A 36 6.08 10.14 -3.91
CA ALA A 36 5.95 11.29 -4.79
C ALA A 36 4.97 11.01 -5.94
N LEU A 37 5.05 9.83 -6.55
CA LEU A 37 4.17 9.43 -7.66
C LEU A 37 2.71 9.27 -7.20
N PHE A 38 2.46 8.62 -6.06
CA PHE A 38 1.10 8.45 -5.56
C PHE A 38 0.51 9.73 -4.96
N GLN A 39 1.32 10.63 -4.42
CA GLN A 39 0.88 11.98 -4.05
C GLN A 39 0.50 12.79 -5.29
N ARG A 40 1.29 12.72 -6.37
CA ARG A 40 0.96 13.35 -7.65
C ARG A 40 -0.35 12.81 -8.21
N LEU A 41 -0.54 11.48 -8.18
CA LEU A 41 -1.78 10.85 -8.57
C LEU A 41 -2.97 11.35 -7.74
N ALA A 42 -2.84 11.39 -6.41
CA ALA A 42 -3.90 11.87 -5.52
C ALA A 42 -4.28 13.34 -5.80
N PHE A 43 -3.30 14.18 -6.10
CA PHE A 43 -3.51 15.57 -6.48
C PHE A 43 -4.25 15.70 -7.81
N GLU A 44 -3.83 14.93 -8.82
CA GLU A 44 -4.45 14.89 -10.14
C GLU A 44 -5.93 14.49 -10.04
N ILE A 45 -6.22 13.42 -9.30
CA ILE A 45 -7.58 12.90 -9.08
C ILE A 45 -8.45 13.86 -8.28
N SER A 46 -7.88 14.61 -7.34
CA SER A 46 -8.61 15.59 -6.52
C SER A 46 -8.99 16.86 -7.27
N GLY A 47 -8.66 16.97 -8.56
CA GLY A 47 -8.91 18.15 -9.37
C GLY A 47 -7.73 19.11 -9.29
N GLY A 48 -6.69 18.82 -10.07
CA GLY A 48 -5.68 19.81 -10.44
C GLY A 48 -6.31 20.92 -11.30
N ALA A 49 -7.03 21.85 -10.68
CA ALA A 49 -7.36 23.13 -11.29
C ALA A 49 -6.06 23.92 -11.46
N GLY A 50 -5.46 23.78 -12.63
CA GLY A 50 -4.23 24.46 -13.01
C GLY A 50 -4.09 24.60 -14.53
N ASN A 51 -5.21 24.74 -15.25
CA ASN A 51 -5.17 25.49 -16.50
C ASN A 51 -5.07 26.98 -16.13
N LEU A 52 -3.89 27.57 -16.31
CA LEU A 52 -3.68 29.01 -16.26
C LEU A 52 -4.49 29.66 -17.40
N SER A 53 -5.74 30.00 -17.11
CA SER A 53 -6.43 31.09 -17.81
C SER A 53 -6.62 32.21 -16.80
N VAL A 54 -5.72 33.18 -16.86
CA VAL A 54 -5.91 34.45 -16.17
C VAL A 54 -7.07 35.14 -16.90
N SER A 55 -8.18 35.31 -16.21
CA SER A 55 -9.23 36.25 -16.58
C SER A 55 -9.83 36.71 -15.28
N GLY A 56 -9.19 37.73 -14.71
CA GLY A 56 -9.66 38.39 -13.51
C GLY A 56 -11.02 39.03 -13.74
N SER A 57 -11.83 39.01 -12.69
CA SER A 57 -12.75 40.09 -12.33
C SER A 57 -13.25 39.76 -10.93
N GLY A 58 -12.79 40.53 -9.94
CA GLY A 58 -13.22 40.40 -8.57
C GLY A 58 -14.56 41.08 -8.30
N SER A 59 -15.19 40.69 -7.21
CA SER A 59 -16.03 41.56 -6.37
C SER A 59 -16.34 40.83 -5.06
N GLY A 60 -16.07 41.50 -3.94
CA GLY A 60 -16.08 40.93 -2.60
C GLY A 60 -17.44 40.81 -1.93
N GLY A 61 -17.42 40.27 -0.71
CA GLY A 61 -18.55 40.23 0.22
C GLY A 61 -18.10 39.75 1.59
N SER A 62 -18.19 40.66 2.56
CA SER A 62 -17.97 40.51 4.00
C SER A 62 -19.07 39.69 4.69
N GLY A 63 -18.70 38.86 5.68
CA GLY A 63 -19.67 38.15 6.52
C GLY A 63 -19.01 37.46 7.73
N SER A 64 -19.54 37.77 8.91
CA SER A 64 -19.11 37.50 10.29
C SER A 64 -19.00 36.04 10.75
N ASP A 65 -18.19 35.86 11.80
CA ASP A 65 -18.04 34.70 12.68
C ASP A 65 -19.32 33.90 12.97
N LYS A 66 -19.20 32.56 12.92
CA LYS A 66 -19.75 31.58 13.88
C LYS A 66 -19.42 30.13 13.48
N ASP A 67 -19.08 29.33 14.49
CA ASP A 67 -19.10 27.86 14.56
C ASP A 67 -18.02 27.06 13.78
N VAL A 68 -16.85 26.90 14.40
CA VAL A 68 -15.93 25.79 14.13
C VAL A 68 -16.39 24.60 14.96
N SER A 69 -17.29 23.79 14.39
CA SER A 69 -17.63 22.47 14.93
C SER A 69 -17.94 21.50 13.79
N HIS A 70 -17.17 20.42 13.79
CA HIS A 70 -17.56 19.09 13.32
C HIS A 70 -18.10 18.98 11.87
N HIS A 71 -17.20 19.06 10.90
CA HIS A 71 -17.44 18.52 9.55
C HIS A 71 -16.42 17.42 9.19
N LEU A 72 -16.47 16.29 9.91
CA LEU A 72 -16.31 14.99 9.25
C LEU A 72 -17.68 14.60 8.70
N ALA A 73 -18.21 15.44 7.80
CA ALA A 73 -19.39 15.07 7.04
C ALA A 73 -19.01 13.89 6.15
N GLN A 74 -19.80 12.83 6.30
CA GLN A 74 -20.12 11.88 5.26
C GLN A 74 -20.37 12.66 3.96
N GLY A 75 -19.34 12.84 3.15
CA GLY A 75 -19.32 13.78 2.04
C GLY A 75 -19.25 13.06 0.70
N ALA A 76 -20.42 12.87 0.09
CA ALA A 76 -20.68 12.53 -1.32
C ALA A 76 -19.97 11.28 -1.91
N PRO A 77 -20.55 10.61 -2.92
CA PRO A 77 -19.78 9.65 -3.72
C PRO A 77 -18.73 10.44 -4.53
N LEU A 78 -17.56 10.65 -3.95
CA LEU A 78 -16.44 11.30 -4.61
C LEU A 78 -15.95 10.38 -5.74
N ASN A 79 -16.23 10.80 -6.98
CA ASN A 79 -15.75 10.30 -8.27
C ASN A 79 -15.28 8.83 -8.25
N LEU A 80 -16.25 7.92 -8.14
CA LEU A 80 -16.03 6.50 -8.21
C LEU A 80 -15.55 6.13 -9.63
N GLY A 81 -14.24 6.18 -9.87
CA GLY A 81 -13.63 5.86 -11.17
C GLY A 81 -12.88 7.00 -11.85
N ALA A 82 -12.38 8.00 -11.13
CA ALA A 82 -11.41 8.93 -11.69
C ALA A 82 -10.18 8.13 -12.18
N THR A 83 -9.93 8.15 -13.48
CA THR A 83 -8.85 7.41 -14.12
C THR A 83 -7.54 8.21 -14.04
N PRO A 84 -6.41 7.59 -13.65
CA PRO A 84 -5.10 8.24 -13.73
C PRO A 84 -4.79 8.64 -15.19
N SER A 85 -4.15 9.79 -15.42
CA SER A 85 -3.65 10.13 -16.75
C SER A 85 -2.58 9.15 -17.23
N ASP A 86 -2.47 9.02 -18.55
CA ASP A 86 -1.48 8.18 -19.22
C ASP A 86 -0.04 8.55 -18.81
N ALA A 87 0.25 9.83 -18.58
CA ALA A 87 1.57 10.28 -18.14
C ALA A 87 1.90 9.78 -16.72
N THR A 88 0.94 9.86 -15.80
CA THR A 88 1.10 9.35 -14.43
C THR A 88 1.20 7.82 -14.44
N LEU A 89 0.40 7.13 -15.26
CA LEU A 89 0.51 5.67 -15.45
C LEU A 89 1.88 5.27 -16.01
N ALA A 90 2.39 6.00 -17.01
CA ALA A 90 3.70 5.74 -17.59
C ALA A 90 4.83 5.94 -16.57
N ALA A 91 4.76 6.97 -15.72
CA ALA A 91 5.73 7.20 -14.66
C ALA A 91 5.70 6.09 -13.60
N ILE A 92 4.50 5.64 -13.20
CA ILE A 92 4.34 4.51 -12.27
C ILE A 92 4.85 3.21 -12.90
N ALA A 93 4.53 2.94 -14.18
CA ALA A 93 4.98 1.77 -14.92
C ALA A 93 6.50 1.73 -15.09
N TYR A 94 7.12 2.90 -15.33
CA TYR A 94 8.57 3.03 -15.40
C TYR A 94 9.24 2.71 -14.06
N ALA A 95 8.68 3.21 -12.96
CA ALA A 95 9.22 2.96 -11.62
C ALA A 95 8.95 1.55 -11.10
N PHE A 96 7.80 0.95 -11.43
CA PHE A 96 7.32 -0.32 -10.88
C PHE A 96 6.77 -1.26 -11.97
N PRO A 97 7.60 -1.71 -12.92
CA PRO A 97 7.14 -2.41 -14.11
C PRO A 97 6.35 -3.69 -13.81
N ASP A 98 6.80 -4.48 -12.83
CA ASP A 98 6.19 -5.79 -12.51
C ASP A 98 4.90 -5.71 -11.70
N ALA A 99 4.63 -4.56 -11.09
CA ALA A 99 3.51 -4.37 -10.16
C ALA A 99 2.39 -3.52 -10.76
N THR A 100 2.70 -2.66 -11.75
CA THR A 100 1.80 -1.57 -12.18
C THR A 100 0.50 -2.08 -12.77
N GLU A 101 0.53 -2.85 -13.86
CA GLU A 101 -0.69 -3.26 -14.58
C GLU A 101 -1.71 -3.94 -13.66
N LYS A 102 -1.26 -4.97 -12.93
CA LYS A 102 -2.14 -5.71 -12.01
C LYS A 102 -2.52 -4.90 -10.77
N GLY A 103 -1.64 -4.06 -10.26
CA GLY A 103 -1.93 -3.26 -9.06
C GLY A 103 -2.97 -2.17 -9.36
N ILE A 104 -2.85 -1.48 -10.49
CA ILE A 104 -3.85 -0.50 -10.94
C ILE A 104 -5.20 -1.18 -11.19
N ASP A 105 -5.22 -2.35 -11.83
CA ASP A 105 -6.44 -3.13 -12.08
C ASP A 105 -7.17 -3.50 -10.77
N ILE A 106 -6.44 -4.01 -9.77
CA ILE A 106 -6.99 -4.32 -8.43
C ILE A 106 -7.60 -3.06 -7.78
N ALA A 107 -6.90 -1.94 -7.88
CA ALA A 107 -7.33 -0.68 -7.29
C ALA A 107 -8.60 -0.12 -7.97
N GLN A 108 -8.67 -0.17 -9.30
CA GLN A 108 -9.83 0.26 -10.09
C GLN A 108 -11.05 -0.65 -9.87
N LYS A 109 -10.84 -1.96 -9.72
CA LYS A 109 -11.89 -2.93 -9.37
C LYS A 109 -12.40 -2.79 -7.93
N GLY A 110 -11.82 -1.90 -7.11
CA GLY A 110 -12.21 -1.68 -5.73
C GLY A 110 -11.92 -2.89 -4.83
N GLN A 111 -10.88 -3.67 -5.17
CA GLN A 111 -10.49 -4.89 -4.46
C GLN A 111 -9.56 -4.63 -3.27
N VAL A 112 -9.64 -3.43 -2.69
CA VAL A 112 -8.85 -2.99 -1.54
C VAL A 112 -9.81 -2.54 -0.44
N ALA A 113 -9.76 -3.18 0.71
CA ALA A 113 -10.48 -2.78 1.92
C ALA A 113 -9.51 -2.25 2.98
N ALA A 114 -10.00 -1.40 3.90
CA ALA A 114 -9.18 -0.86 4.99
C ALA A 114 -9.78 -1.16 6.37
N LEU A 115 -8.92 -1.54 7.30
CA LEU A 115 -9.18 -1.60 8.73
C LEU A 115 -8.48 -0.41 9.39
N VAL A 116 -9.19 0.35 10.22
CA VAL A 116 -8.66 1.53 10.90
C VAL A 116 -8.85 1.38 12.40
N ALA A 117 -7.78 1.51 13.17
CA ALA A 117 -7.87 1.48 14.63
C ALA A 117 -8.59 2.73 15.16
N GLN A 118 -9.44 2.55 16.18
CA GLN A 118 -10.26 3.63 16.73
C GLN A 118 -9.42 4.78 17.31
N GLN A 119 -8.40 4.47 18.11
CA GLN A 119 -7.61 5.44 18.87
C GLN A 119 -6.30 5.78 18.17
N SER A 120 -5.46 4.78 17.85
CA SER A 120 -4.15 5.02 17.23
C SER A 120 -4.24 5.47 15.78
N LYS A 121 -5.41 5.30 15.14
CA LYS A 121 -5.64 5.56 13.70
C LYS A 121 -4.69 4.77 12.78
N ARG A 122 -4.02 3.73 13.29
CA ARG A 122 -3.24 2.80 12.47
C ARG A 122 -4.15 2.16 11.43
N ARG A 123 -3.61 1.91 10.24
CA ARG A 123 -4.35 1.38 9.09
C ARG A 123 -3.69 0.12 8.57
N VAL A 124 -4.50 -0.89 8.32
CA VAL A 124 -4.11 -2.13 7.66
C VAL A 124 -5.07 -2.36 6.50
N TYR A 125 -4.55 -2.84 5.37
CA TYR A 125 -5.37 -3.06 4.18
C TYR A 125 -5.53 -4.55 3.92
N GLN A 126 -6.70 -4.93 3.43
CA GLN A 126 -6.97 -6.26 2.92
C GLN A 126 -7.18 -6.17 1.42
N VAL A 127 -6.35 -6.89 0.66
CA VAL A 127 -6.36 -6.88 -0.80
C VAL A 127 -6.80 -8.25 -1.30
N ALA A 128 -7.83 -8.32 -2.14
CA ALA A 128 -8.32 -9.61 -2.63
C ALA A 128 -7.23 -10.34 -3.44
N SER A 129 -7.07 -11.65 -3.23
CA SER A 129 -6.14 -12.45 -4.05
C SER A 129 -6.64 -12.55 -5.49
N SER A 130 -5.75 -12.27 -6.44
CA SER A 130 -6.02 -12.29 -7.88
C SER A 130 -6.44 -13.71 -8.31
N GLY A 131 -7.74 -13.97 -8.37
CA GLY A 131 -8.28 -15.29 -8.71
C GLY A 131 -9.66 -15.54 -8.11
N ARG A 132 -10.03 -14.79 -7.06
CA ARG A 132 -11.42 -14.74 -6.57
C ARG A 132 -11.92 -13.32 -6.76
N ALA A 133 -13.03 -13.17 -7.46
CA ALA A 133 -13.81 -11.94 -7.41
C ALA A 133 -14.32 -11.80 -5.97
N GLY A 134 -13.47 -11.27 -5.09
CA GLY A 134 -13.76 -11.09 -3.68
C GLY A 134 -14.80 -9.99 -3.55
N SER A 135 -16.07 -10.38 -3.57
CA SER A 135 -17.08 -9.61 -2.85
C SER A 135 -16.62 -9.58 -1.40
N PHE A 136 -16.22 -8.41 -0.93
CA PHE A 136 -16.08 -8.14 0.49
C PHE A 136 -17.51 -8.16 1.09
N GLY A 137 -18.07 -9.36 1.18
CA GLY A 137 -19.46 -9.58 1.56
C GLY A 137 -19.64 -9.34 3.05
N GLY A 138 -20.56 -8.43 3.37
CA GLY A 138 -21.11 -8.31 4.72
C GLY A 138 -21.74 -9.62 5.15
N ALA A 139 -21.35 -10.06 6.35
CA ALA A 139 -21.98 -11.06 7.23
C ALA A 139 -22.31 -12.47 6.69
N ALA A 140 -21.89 -13.45 7.50
CA ALA A 140 -22.29 -14.86 7.56
C ALA A 140 -21.74 -15.81 6.48
N ALA A 141 -20.65 -16.51 6.81
CA ALA A 141 -20.39 -17.83 6.24
C ALA A 141 -19.66 -18.73 7.25
N THR A 142 -20.46 -19.58 7.88
CA THR A 142 -20.07 -20.84 8.52
C THR A 142 -19.23 -21.67 7.55
N ALA A 143 -17.94 -21.91 7.82
CA ALA A 143 -17.19 -22.96 7.15
C ALA A 143 -15.91 -23.36 7.91
N THR A 144 -15.98 -24.55 8.48
CA THR A 144 -14.91 -25.39 9.03
C THR A 144 -13.72 -25.52 8.08
N THR A 145 -12.50 -25.22 8.54
CA THR A 145 -11.22 -25.78 8.05
C THR A 145 -10.13 -25.67 9.11
N PRO A 146 -9.08 -26.52 9.08
CA PRO A 146 -8.39 -27.00 10.26
C PRO A 146 -7.27 -26.08 10.76
N ALA A 147 -6.91 -26.35 12.02
CA ALA A 147 -6.06 -25.58 12.90
C ALA A 147 -4.63 -25.35 12.41
N GLY A 148 -4.14 -24.11 12.60
CA GLY A 148 -2.74 -23.73 12.52
C GLY A 148 -2.57 -22.21 12.35
N ALA A 149 -2.20 -21.53 13.44
CA ALA A 149 -1.82 -20.11 13.56
C ALA A 149 -2.96 -19.06 13.67
N GLY A 150 -3.16 -18.58 14.90
CA GLY A 150 -3.59 -17.21 15.28
C GLY A 150 -4.75 -16.56 14.51
N SER A 151 -5.98 -16.73 15.01
CA SER A 151 -7.20 -16.16 14.45
C SER A 151 -7.25 -14.62 14.42
N ALA A 152 -7.00 -14.02 13.25
CA ALA A 152 -7.49 -12.70 12.89
C ALA A 152 -8.95 -12.81 12.45
N ALA A 153 -9.90 -12.69 13.38
CA ALA A 153 -11.35 -12.88 13.19
C ALA A 153 -12.04 -11.93 12.19
N ASN A 154 -11.29 -11.15 11.40
CA ASN A 154 -11.77 -10.25 10.36
C ASN A 154 -11.00 -10.39 9.03
N ALA A 155 -10.16 -11.41 8.86
CA ALA A 155 -9.48 -11.66 7.58
C ALA A 155 -10.46 -12.22 6.54
N HIS A 156 -10.68 -11.50 5.44
CA HIS A 156 -11.43 -12.07 4.32
C HIS A 156 -10.69 -13.31 3.79
N PRO A 157 -11.35 -14.48 3.66
CA PRO A 157 -10.71 -15.69 3.18
C PRO A 157 -10.09 -15.48 1.80
N GLY A 158 -8.76 -15.61 1.70
CA GLY A 158 -8.03 -15.37 0.46
C GLY A 158 -7.73 -13.89 0.16
N ALA A 159 -7.74 -13.02 1.17
CA ALA A 159 -7.15 -11.68 1.05
C ALA A 159 -5.71 -11.65 1.60
N HIS A 160 -4.89 -10.77 1.04
CA HIS A 160 -3.56 -10.45 1.56
C HIS A 160 -3.65 -9.24 2.49
N THR A 161 -3.03 -9.36 3.67
CA THR A 161 -2.84 -8.24 4.59
C THR A 161 -1.68 -7.41 4.09
N CYS A 162 -1.89 -6.11 3.94
CA CYS A 162 -0.95 -5.20 3.32
C CYS A 162 -0.78 -3.94 4.18
N LEU A 163 0.49 -3.61 4.43
CA LEU A 163 1.01 -2.36 4.94
C LEU A 163 1.80 -1.72 3.79
N PRO A 164 1.28 -0.65 3.16
CA PRO A 164 1.75 -0.20 1.84
C PRO A 164 3.22 0.24 1.79
N ARG A 165 3.87 0.50 2.93
CA ARG A 165 5.29 0.84 2.98
C ARG A 165 6.13 -0.28 3.59
N GLU A 166 5.54 -1.12 4.43
CA GLU A 166 6.27 -1.98 5.34
C GLU A 166 6.20 -3.46 4.95
N LEU A 167 5.02 -3.97 4.58
CA LEU A 167 4.80 -5.41 4.48
C LEU A 167 3.64 -5.80 3.58
N CYS A 168 3.72 -6.95 2.93
CA CYS A 168 2.54 -7.64 2.44
C CYS A 168 2.64 -9.15 2.70
N THR A 169 1.54 -9.80 3.11
CA THR A 169 1.52 -11.25 3.37
C THR A 169 1.45 -12.11 2.10
N CYS A 170 1.69 -11.54 0.91
CA CYS A 170 1.71 -12.31 -0.32
C CYS A 170 3.09 -12.93 -0.56
N TYR A 171 3.10 -14.12 -1.17
CA TYR A 171 4.33 -14.85 -1.49
C TYR A 171 5.33 -13.99 -2.29
N LYS A 172 4.84 -13.22 -3.27
CA LYS A 172 5.71 -12.38 -4.12
C LYS A 172 6.39 -11.26 -3.34
N PHE A 173 5.75 -10.71 -2.31
CA PHE A 173 6.40 -9.74 -1.43
C PHE A 173 7.54 -10.41 -0.67
N THR A 174 7.25 -11.54 0.00
CA THR A 174 8.25 -12.25 0.79
C THR A 174 9.48 -12.59 -0.06
N TRP A 175 9.27 -13.14 -1.26
CA TRP A 175 10.38 -13.63 -2.08
C TRP A 175 11.09 -12.52 -2.87
N ASP A 176 10.34 -11.75 -3.66
CA ASP A 176 10.95 -10.83 -4.63
C ASP A 176 11.29 -9.48 -3.99
N VAL A 177 10.53 -9.03 -2.98
CA VAL A 177 10.75 -7.74 -2.30
C VAL A 177 11.63 -7.93 -1.08
N ALA A 178 11.25 -8.78 -0.14
CA ALA A 178 11.92 -8.86 1.16
C ALA A 178 13.23 -9.68 1.13
N PHE A 179 13.28 -10.79 0.38
CA PHE A 179 14.46 -11.66 0.40
C PHE A 179 15.45 -11.40 -0.74
N ARG A 180 14.98 -11.11 -1.94
CA ARG A 180 15.85 -10.95 -3.11
C ARG A 180 16.10 -9.52 -3.53
N ASN A 181 15.31 -8.58 -3.02
CA ASN A 181 15.36 -7.17 -3.41
C ASN A 181 15.26 -6.96 -4.95
N GLU A 182 14.62 -7.90 -5.66
CA GLU A 182 14.43 -7.87 -7.11
C GLU A 182 13.29 -6.92 -7.51
N ALA A 183 12.43 -6.54 -6.55
CA ALA A 183 11.35 -5.59 -6.76
C ALA A 183 11.18 -4.66 -5.56
N ALA A 184 10.93 -3.37 -5.80
CA ALA A 184 10.70 -2.40 -4.74
C ALA A 184 9.35 -2.59 -3.99
N MET A 185 8.35 -3.18 -4.64
CA MET A 185 7.05 -3.49 -4.03
C MET A 185 6.30 -4.58 -4.78
N CYS A 186 5.37 -5.24 -4.08
CA CYS A 186 4.46 -6.17 -4.74
C CYS A 186 3.24 -5.44 -5.33
N LYS A 187 2.52 -6.11 -6.23
CA LYS A 187 1.29 -5.56 -6.84
C LYS A 187 0.22 -5.15 -5.82
N HIS A 188 0.18 -5.76 -4.63
CA HIS A 188 -0.81 -5.43 -3.60
C HIS A 188 -0.45 -4.13 -2.88
N GLN A 189 0.84 -3.88 -2.60
CA GLN A 189 1.30 -2.59 -2.08
C GLN A 189 1.03 -1.47 -3.10
N LEU A 190 1.28 -1.73 -4.39
CA LEU A 190 0.93 -0.81 -5.47
C LEU A 190 -0.58 -0.55 -5.52
N ALA A 191 -1.39 -1.61 -5.46
CA ALA A 191 -2.85 -1.51 -5.48
C ALA A 191 -3.39 -0.68 -4.31
N VAL A 192 -2.87 -0.87 -3.10
CA VAL A 192 -3.28 -0.07 -1.93
C VAL A 192 -2.98 1.40 -2.17
N ARG A 193 -1.74 1.75 -2.53
CA ARG A 193 -1.33 3.14 -2.76
C ARG A 193 -2.15 3.80 -3.87
N ALA A 194 -2.38 3.07 -4.97
CA ALA A 194 -3.21 3.51 -6.06
C ALA A 194 -4.67 3.71 -5.62
N ALA A 195 -5.24 2.77 -4.86
CA ALA A 195 -6.61 2.87 -4.38
C ALA A 195 -6.81 4.03 -3.39
N GLU A 196 -5.81 4.34 -2.57
CA GLU A 196 -5.84 5.52 -1.71
C GLU A 196 -5.83 6.81 -2.52
N ALA A 197 -4.93 6.91 -3.50
CA ALA A 197 -4.82 8.08 -4.36
C ALA A 197 -6.08 8.29 -5.21
N MET A 198 -6.67 7.21 -5.72
CA MET A 198 -7.90 7.23 -6.52
C MET A 198 -9.17 7.26 -5.66
N ARG A 199 -9.06 7.18 -4.32
CA ARG A 199 -10.19 7.07 -3.37
C ARG A 199 -11.13 5.89 -3.67
N THR A 200 -10.60 4.76 -4.13
CA THR A 200 -11.37 3.54 -4.44
C THR A 200 -11.32 2.48 -3.33
N VAL A 201 -10.67 2.77 -2.20
CA VAL A 201 -10.69 1.90 -1.01
C VAL A 201 -12.12 1.69 -0.52
N ARG A 202 -12.52 0.42 -0.35
CA ARG A 202 -13.86 0.02 0.09
C ARG A 202 -13.88 -0.39 1.56
N ASN A 203 -15.09 -0.52 2.11
CA ASN A 203 -15.36 -1.17 3.40
C ASN A 203 -14.38 -0.75 4.51
N VAL A 204 -14.27 0.58 4.71
CA VAL A 204 -13.43 1.13 5.78
C VAL A 204 -14.07 0.78 7.12
N THR A 205 -13.56 -0.25 7.76
CA THR A 205 -14.08 -0.76 9.03
C THR A 205 -13.22 -0.23 10.17
N THR A 206 -13.87 0.34 11.18
CA THR A 206 -13.17 0.80 12.38
C THR A 206 -13.12 -0.33 13.41
N ILE A 207 -11.95 -0.67 13.93
CA ILE A 207 -11.73 -1.77 14.89
C ILE A 207 -11.05 -1.28 16.16
N GLN A 208 -11.14 -2.06 17.25
CA GLN A 208 -10.45 -1.73 18.49
C GLN A 208 -8.93 -1.81 18.31
N ASP A 209 -8.19 -1.04 19.10
CA ASP A 209 -6.73 -0.97 19.01
C ASP A 209 -6.07 -2.28 19.44
N GLU A 210 -6.70 -3.03 20.35
CA GLU A 210 -6.30 -4.37 20.77
C GLU A 210 -6.40 -5.35 19.61
N ASP A 211 -7.50 -5.31 18.83
CA ASP A 211 -7.66 -6.13 17.63
C ASP A 211 -6.63 -5.75 16.56
N MET A 212 -6.37 -4.46 16.39
CA MET A 212 -5.34 -3.98 15.47
C MET A 212 -3.94 -4.46 15.91
N ALA A 213 -3.64 -4.41 17.20
CA ALA A 213 -2.39 -4.91 17.75
C ALA A 213 -2.25 -6.43 17.55
N ALA A 214 -3.32 -7.19 17.74
CA ALA A 214 -3.34 -8.62 17.49
C ALA A 214 -3.10 -8.95 16.00
N ILE A 215 -3.74 -8.23 15.09
CA ILE A 215 -3.52 -8.39 13.63
C ILE A 215 -2.07 -8.10 13.29
N LEU A 216 -1.53 -6.98 13.75
CA LEU A 216 -0.15 -6.58 13.44
C LEU A 216 0.89 -7.46 14.11
N GLY A 217 0.61 -8.00 15.30
CA GLY A 217 1.50 -8.93 16.00
C GLY A 217 1.50 -10.34 15.42
N ALA A 218 0.55 -10.66 14.53
CA ALA A 218 0.47 -11.94 13.83
C ALA A 218 1.10 -11.92 12.43
N LEU A 219 1.61 -10.77 11.99
CA LEU A 219 2.33 -10.58 10.73
C LEU A 219 3.82 -10.90 10.89
#